data_AF-A0A7C3WM84-F1
#
_entry.id   AF-A0A7C3WM84-F1
#
_cell.length_a   1.000
_cell.length_b   1.000
_cell.length_c   1.000
_cell.angle_alpha   90.00
_cell.angle_beta   90.00
_cell.angle_gamma   90.00
#
_symmetry.space_group_name_H-M   'P 1'
#
loop_
_entity.id
_entity.type
_entity.pdbx_description
1 polymer ?
#
loop_
_entity_poly.entity_id
_entity_poly.type
_entity_poly.pdbx_seq_one_letter_code
_entity_poly.pdbx_strand_id
1 'polypeptide(L)'
;MFQKLQQLDRRWVFLMMLLAVACPMLADWRVPEKPTLLVRQTFDAIDRLPEGSRILLSWDWDPSAEGELGPMANAFVRHCCQKKHKMVFIALWPVGQQLIDDTIEKLIQAEYPHLVYGRDYVNLGFKPGNEGVIKVMLTDLRQLYTTDARGTNIEKIPVMRGLNT
;
A
#
# COMPACT_ATOMS: atom_id res chain seq x y z
N MET A 1 -43.41 1.82 17.98
CA MET A 1 -42.38 1.04 17.25
C MET A 1 -40.99 1.24 17.84
N PHE A 2 -40.53 2.49 18.05
CA PHE A 2 -39.24 2.79 18.68
C PHE A 2 -39.06 2.28 20.12
N GLN A 3 -40.09 2.33 20.97
CA GLN A 3 -40.02 1.83 22.36
C GLN A 3 -39.79 0.31 22.47
N LYS A 4 -40.26 -0.48 21.49
CA LYS A 4 -40.02 -1.94 21.47
C LYS A 4 -38.58 -2.28 21.09
N LEU A 5 -37.91 -1.43 20.30
CA LEU A 5 -36.50 -1.58 19.98
C LEU A 5 -35.60 -1.24 21.19
N GLN A 6 -36.01 -0.29 22.03
CA GLN A 6 -35.26 0.09 23.24
C GLN A 6 -35.31 -0.97 24.36
N GLN A 7 -36.33 -1.83 24.37
CA GLN A 7 -36.46 -2.93 25.34
C GLN A 7 -35.86 -4.25 24.84
N LEU A 8 -35.30 -4.27 23.63
CA LEU A 8 -34.73 -5.48 23.04
C LEU A 8 -33.41 -5.81 23.74
N ASP A 9 -33.33 -6.99 24.35
CA ASP A 9 -32.12 -7.42 25.05
C ASP A 9 -30.94 -7.44 24.06
N ARG A 10 -29.86 -6.75 24.44
CA ARG A 10 -28.59 -6.67 23.69
C ARG A 10 -28.08 -8.03 23.22
N ARG A 11 -28.38 -9.12 23.94
CA ARG A 11 -28.01 -10.49 23.55
C ARG A 11 -28.58 -10.89 22.18
N TRP A 12 -29.84 -10.56 21.90
CA TRP A 12 -30.47 -10.84 20.61
C TRP A 12 -29.89 -9.95 19.51
N VAL A 13 -29.52 -8.71 19.83
CA VAL A 13 -28.81 -7.83 18.88
C VAL A 13 -27.46 -8.44 18.50
N PHE A 14 -26.65 -8.87 19.46
CA PHE A 14 -25.36 -9.52 19.19
C PHE A 14 -25.52 -10.86 18.47
N LEU A 15 -26.56 -11.64 18.79
CA LEU A 15 -26.85 -12.89 18.08
C LEU A 15 -27.22 -12.63 16.62
N MET A 16 -28.10 -11.65 16.35
CA MET A 16 -28.46 -11.30 14.98
C MET A 16 -27.26 -10.74 14.20
N MET A 17 -26.40 -9.94 14.85
CA MET A 17 -25.16 -9.45 14.25
C MET A 17 -24.20 -10.61 13.91
N LEU A 18 -24.04 -11.57 14.83
CA LEU A 18 -23.26 -12.78 14.60
C LEU A 18 -23.80 -13.58 13.43
N LEU A 19 -25.12 -13.80 13.36
CA LEU A 19 -25.74 -14.53 12.27
C LEU A 19 -25.62 -13.77 10.93
N ALA A 20 -25.73 -12.44 10.95
CA ALA A 20 -25.58 -11.61 9.75
C ALA A 20 -24.17 -11.66 9.15
N VAL A 21 -23.12 -11.84 9.97
CA VAL A 21 -21.74 -12.00 9.50
C VAL A 21 -21.43 -13.48 9.18
N ALA A 22 -21.82 -14.40 10.06
CA ALA A 22 -21.50 -15.83 9.94
C ALA A 22 -22.20 -16.48 8.73
N CYS A 23 -23.45 -16.11 8.45
CA CYS A 23 -24.21 -16.70 7.34
C CYS A 23 -23.55 -16.47 5.97
N PRO A 24 -23.24 -15.23 5.52
CA PRO A 24 -22.57 -15.02 4.23
C PRO A 24 -21.15 -15.58 4.21
N MET A 25 -20.45 -15.60 5.35
CA MET A 25 -19.11 -16.16 5.46
C MET A 25 -19.10 -17.69 5.31
N LEU A 26 -20.05 -18.40 5.92
CA LEU A 26 -20.20 -19.87 5.80
C LEU A 26 -20.78 -20.29 4.45
N ALA A 27 -21.62 -19.44 3.85
CA ALA A 27 -22.18 -19.68 2.52
C ALA A 27 -21.21 -19.33 1.39
N ASP A 28 -20.00 -18.86 1.70
CA ASP A 28 -18.96 -18.42 0.74
C ASP A 28 -19.54 -17.45 -0.32
N TRP A 29 -20.45 -16.57 0.13
CA TRP A 29 -21.19 -15.69 -0.77
C TRP A 29 -20.26 -14.61 -1.32
N ARG A 30 -19.86 -14.77 -2.58
CA ARG A 30 -19.04 -13.78 -3.29
C ARG A 30 -19.91 -12.94 -4.21
N VAL A 31 -20.00 -11.64 -3.93
CA VAL A 31 -20.63 -10.69 -4.84
C VAL A 31 -19.67 -10.46 -6.00
N PRO A 32 -20.08 -10.65 -7.27
CA PRO A 32 -19.23 -10.37 -8.41
C PRO A 32 -19.00 -8.85 -8.50
N GLU A 33 -17.82 -8.41 -8.11
CA GLU A 33 -17.39 -7.03 -8.28
C GLU A 33 -16.87 -6.81 -9.70
N LYS A 34 -17.31 -5.74 -10.36
CA LYS A 34 -16.76 -5.31 -11.65
C LYS A 34 -15.84 -4.12 -11.42
N PRO A 35 -14.62 -4.12 -11.99
CA PRO A 35 -13.70 -3.00 -11.82
C PRO A 35 -14.29 -1.75 -12.45
N THR A 36 -14.30 -0.68 -11.67
CA THR A 36 -14.72 0.66 -12.11
C THR A 36 -13.76 1.22 -13.16
N LEU A 37 -14.18 2.30 -13.84
CA LEU A 37 -13.34 2.94 -14.86
C LEU A 37 -11.97 3.38 -14.30
N LEU A 38 -11.96 3.94 -13.09
CA LEU A 38 -10.73 4.39 -12.43
C LEU A 38 -9.76 3.22 -12.20
N VAL A 39 -10.26 2.09 -11.68
CA VAL A 39 -9.43 0.88 -11.46
C VAL A 39 -8.81 0.40 -12.77
N ARG A 40 -9.59 0.35 -13.85
CA ARG A 40 -9.08 -0.07 -15.17
C ARG A 40 -8.03 0.88 -15.71
N GLN A 41 -8.27 2.19 -15.62
CA GLN A 41 -7.32 3.19 -16.10
C GLN A 41 -6.00 3.14 -15.32
N THR A 42 -6.06 2.98 -14.01
CA THR A 42 -4.87 2.81 -13.17
C THR A 42 -4.13 1.53 -13.52
N PHE A 43 -4.84 0.41 -13.71
CA PHE A 43 -4.24 -0.85 -14.14
C PHE A 43 -3.54 -0.70 -15.50
N ASP A 44 -4.24 -0.19 -16.51
CA ASP A 44 -3.71 0.00 -17.86
C ASP A 44 -2.51 0.96 -17.88
N ALA A 45 -2.51 1.99 -17.04
CA ALA A 45 -1.40 2.93 -16.94
C ALA A 45 -0.12 2.22 -16.51
N ILE A 46 -0.19 1.34 -15.52
CA ILE A 46 0.96 0.56 -15.04
C ILE A 46 1.35 -0.53 -16.05
N ASP A 47 0.36 -1.13 -16.72
CA ASP A 47 0.59 -2.20 -17.68
C ASP A 47 1.31 -1.71 -18.96
N ARG A 48 1.05 -0.47 -19.37
CA ARG A 48 1.67 0.17 -20.55
C ARG A 48 3.08 0.70 -20.33
N LEU A 49 3.52 0.83 -19.07
CA LEU A 49 4.87 1.30 -18.78
C LEU A 49 5.92 0.30 -19.28
N PRO A 50 7.05 0.77 -19.84
CA PRO A 50 8.17 -0.10 -20.19
C PRO A 50 8.69 -0.90 -18.98
N GLU A 51 9.18 -2.10 -19.22
CA GLU A 51 9.84 -2.92 -18.18
C GLU A 51 10.95 -2.12 -17.48
N GLY A 52 11.03 -2.21 -16.15
CA GLY A 52 12.02 -1.50 -15.36
C GLY A 52 11.69 -0.02 -15.09
N SER A 53 10.49 0.43 -15.44
CA SER A 53 10.01 1.77 -15.05
C SER A 53 9.99 1.94 -13.53
N ARG A 54 10.22 3.16 -13.05
CA ARG A 54 10.27 3.48 -11.62
C ARG A 54 8.92 4.00 -11.16
N ILE A 55 8.40 3.41 -10.10
CA ILE A 55 7.09 3.74 -9.52
C ILE A 55 7.32 4.19 -8.09
N LEU A 56 6.91 5.42 -7.80
CA LEU A 56 6.86 5.96 -6.45
C LEU A 56 5.54 5.56 -5.80
N LEU A 57 5.61 5.02 -4.59
CA LEU A 57 4.47 4.52 -3.85
C LEU A 57 4.48 5.08 -2.43
N SER A 58 3.31 5.51 -1.94
CA SER A 58 3.15 6.06 -0.59
C SER A 58 2.27 5.17 0.27
N TRP A 59 2.71 4.90 1.50
CA TRP A 59 2.00 4.10 2.50
C TRP A 59 1.49 4.98 3.63
N ASP A 60 0.34 5.62 3.39
CA ASP A 60 -0.22 6.67 4.26
C ASP A 60 -1.62 6.32 4.75
N TRP A 61 -1.72 5.33 5.64
CA TRP A 61 -2.96 5.01 6.34
C TRP A 61 -2.72 4.45 7.74
N ASP A 62 -3.78 4.49 8.55
CA ASP A 62 -3.78 3.93 9.90
C ASP A 62 -4.16 2.43 9.90
N PRO A 63 -3.74 1.65 10.92
CA PRO A 63 -4.10 0.24 11.05
C PRO A 63 -5.62 -0.03 11.07
N SER A 64 -6.44 0.96 11.41
CA SER A 64 -7.90 0.87 11.34
C SER A 64 -8.43 0.72 9.91
N ALA A 65 -7.71 1.23 8.92
CA ALA A 65 -8.05 1.14 7.49
C ALA A 65 -7.30 0.00 6.77
N GLU A 66 -6.44 -0.74 7.47
CA GLU A 66 -5.61 -1.82 6.90
C GLU A 66 -6.45 -2.88 6.19
N GLY A 67 -7.62 -3.22 6.76
CA GLY A 67 -8.50 -4.23 6.19
C GLY A 67 -9.05 -3.88 4.80
N GLU A 68 -9.08 -2.59 4.45
CA GLU A 68 -9.54 -2.08 3.16
C GLU A 68 -8.36 -1.73 2.25
N LEU A 69 -7.39 -0.97 2.75
CA LEU A 69 -6.30 -0.39 1.96
C LEU A 69 -5.12 -1.35 1.78
N GLY A 70 -4.82 -2.20 2.77
CA GLY A 70 -3.72 -3.15 2.71
C GLY A 70 -3.82 -4.12 1.53
N PRO A 71 -4.96 -4.84 1.36
CA PRO A 71 -5.17 -5.72 0.20
C PRO A 71 -5.06 -5.00 -1.15
N MET A 72 -5.55 -3.76 -1.23
CA MET A 72 -5.48 -2.93 -2.44
C MET A 72 -4.03 -2.55 -2.78
N ALA A 73 -3.28 -2.08 -1.79
CA ALA A 73 -1.87 -1.73 -1.96
C ALA A 73 -1.03 -2.96 -2.33
N ASN A 74 -1.28 -4.11 -1.68
CA ASN A 74 -0.65 -5.39 -2.00
C ASN A 74 -0.92 -5.84 -3.43
N ALA A 75 -2.17 -5.73 -3.92
CA ALA A 75 -2.48 -6.04 -5.31
C ALA A 75 -1.69 -5.15 -6.29
N PHE A 76 -1.53 -3.87 -5.96
CA PHE A 76 -0.74 -2.93 -6.75
C PHE A 76 0.75 -3.29 -6.78
N VAL A 77 1.34 -3.65 -5.63
CA VAL A 77 2.74 -4.10 -5.55
C VAL A 77 2.95 -5.38 -6.35
N ARG A 78 2.04 -6.37 -6.26
CA ARG A 78 2.11 -7.58 -7.09
C ARG A 78 2.12 -7.23 -8.58
N HIS A 79 1.25 -6.31 -9.01
CA HIS A 79 1.23 -5.89 -10.40
C HIS A 79 2.56 -5.27 -10.83
N CYS A 80 3.15 -4.41 -9.99
CA CYS A 80 4.47 -3.83 -10.23
C CYS A 80 5.57 -4.91 -10.31
N CYS A 81 5.55 -5.89 -9.40
CA CYS A 81 6.50 -7.00 -9.37
C CYS A 81 6.40 -7.86 -10.64
N GLN A 82 5.19 -8.21 -11.07
CA GLN A 82 4.95 -9.03 -12.27
C GLN A 82 5.42 -8.33 -13.55
N LYS A 83 5.26 -7.00 -13.62
CA LYS A 83 5.74 -6.16 -14.72
C LYS A 83 7.24 -5.81 -14.59
N LYS A 84 7.90 -6.28 -13.53
CA LYS A 84 9.31 -6.03 -13.19
C LYS A 84 9.65 -4.54 -13.12
N HIS A 85 8.69 -3.75 -12.65
CA HIS A 85 8.90 -2.35 -12.35
C HIS A 85 9.73 -2.19 -11.09
N LYS A 86 10.44 -1.07 -11.02
CA LYS A 86 11.26 -0.67 -9.89
C LYS A 86 10.40 0.13 -8.91
N MET A 87 10.42 -0.23 -7.63
CA MET A 87 9.51 0.37 -6.64
C MET A 87 10.27 1.24 -5.63
N VAL A 88 9.80 2.46 -5.42
CA VAL A 88 10.33 3.37 -4.41
C VAL A 88 9.21 3.65 -3.43
N PHE A 89 9.35 3.18 -2.19
CA PHE A 89 8.36 3.37 -1.14
C PHE A 89 8.71 4.58 -0.29
N ILE A 90 7.70 5.39 0.04
CA ILE A 90 7.78 6.53 0.96
C ILE A 90 6.62 6.44 1.96
N ALA A 91 6.77 7.11 3.09
CA ALA A 91 5.68 7.37 4.01
C ALA A 91 5.67 8.85 4.42
N LEU A 92 4.50 9.46 4.40
CA LEU A 92 4.21 10.78 4.95
C LEU A 92 3.59 10.67 6.36
N TRP A 93 3.28 9.45 6.81
CA TRP A 93 2.74 9.16 8.14
C TRP A 93 3.73 8.30 8.94
N PRO A 94 3.88 8.52 10.27
CA PRO A 94 4.87 7.79 11.09
C PRO A 94 4.69 6.27 11.04
N VAL A 95 3.45 5.78 10.97
CA VAL A 95 3.12 4.35 10.93
C VAL A 95 3.49 3.72 9.58
N GLY A 96 3.52 4.52 8.50
CA GLY A 96 3.71 4.05 7.13
C GLY A 96 5.01 3.31 6.91
N GLN A 97 6.09 3.69 7.60
CA GLN A 97 7.38 3.00 7.46
C GLN A 97 7.28 1.52 7.85
N GLN A 98 6.59 1.20 8.96
CA GLN A 98 6.38 -0.19 9.37
C GLN A 98 5.49 -0.94 8.38
N LEU A 99 4.46 -0.30 7.84
CA LEU A 99 3.57 -0.93 6.87
C LEU A 99 4.28 -1.25 5.54
N ILE A 100 5.25 -0.42 5.14
CA ILE A 100 6.11 -0.71 3.98
C ILE A 100 6.97 -1.93 4.27
N ASP A 101 7.61 -2.00 5.44
CA ASP A 101 8.45 -3.13 5.81
C ASP A 101 7.64 -4.44 5.87
N ASP A 102 6.44 -4.39 6.44
CA ASP A 102 5.48 -5.50 6.43
C ASP A 102 5.11 -5.96 5.02
N THR A 103 4.87 -5.00 4.11
CA THR A 103 4.56 -5.29 2.70
C THR A 103 5.76 -5.94 2.00
N ILE A 104 6.96 -5.42 2.23
CA ILE A 104 8.19 -5.97 1.67
C ILE A 104 8.40 -7.41 2.15
N GLU A 105 8.26 -7.67 3.44
CA GLU A 105 8.47 -9.00 4.02
C GLU A 105 7.41 -9.99 3.56
N LYS A 106 6.13 -9.66 3.74
CA LYS A 106 5.00 -10.59 3.54
C LYS A 106 4.66 -10.82 2.07
N LEU A 107 5.04 -9.90 1.18
CA LEU A 107 4.69 -9.97 -0.24
C LEU A 107 5.94 -10.04 -1.13
N ILE A 108 6.83 -9.05 -1.09
CA ILE A 108 7.94 -9.01 -2.04
C ILE A 108 8.93 -10.15 -1.77
N GLN A 109 9.36 -10.32 -0.52
CA GLN A 109 10.32 -11.36 -0.15
C GLN A 109 9.69 -12.75 -0.19
N ALA A 110 8.43 -12.89 0.23
CA ALA A 110 7.72 -14.16 0.24
C ALA A 110 7.34 -14.65 -1.16
N GLU A 111 6.78 -13.78 -2.02
CA GLU A 111 6.25 -14.16 -3.33
C GLU A 111 7.26 -13.92 -4.48
N TYR A 112 8.19 -12.98 -4.34
CA TYR A 112 9.15 -12.57 -5.38
C TYR A 112 10.61 -12.55 -4.89
N PRO A 113 11.16 -13.67 -4.39
CA PRO A 113 12.48 -13.73 -3.75
C PRO A 113 13.67 -13.38 -4.65
N HIS A 114 13.45 -13.27 -5.96
CA HIS A 114 14.46 -12.86 -6.94
C HIS A 114 14.65 -11.33 -7.01
N LEU A 115 13.71 -10.55 -6.48
CA LEU A 115 13.82 -9.09 -6.39
C LEU A 115 14.76 -8.72 -5.24
N VAL A 116 15.66 -7.77 -5.49
CA VAL A 116 16.74 -7.40 -4.56
C VAL A 116 16.54 -5.98 -4.05
N TYR A 117 16.58 -5.82 -2.73
CA TYR A 117 16.54 -4.51 -2.07
C TYR A 117 17.66 -3.59 -2.58
N GLY A 118 17.33 -2.33 -2.82
CA GLY A 118 18.19 -1.29 -3.39
C GLY A 118 18.34 -1.34 -4.91
N ARG A 119 18.13 -2.51 -5.55
CA ARG A 119 18.20 -2.66 -7.01
C ARG A 119 16.82 -2.67 -7.67
N ASP A 120 15.88 -3.40 -7.08
CA ASP A 120 14.53 -3.63 -7.59
C ASP A 120 13.50 -2.84 -6.80
N TYR A 121 13.73 -2.66 -5.49
CA TYR A 121 12.87 -1.85 -4.64
C TYR A 121 13.64 -1.20 -3.49
N VAL A 122 13.15 -0.09 -2.94
CA VAL A 122 13.75 0.59 -1.78
C VAL A 122 12.66 1.21 -0.88
N ASN A 123 12.88 1.18 0.44
CA ASN A 123 12.07 1.90 1.41
C ASN A 123 12.81 3.17 1.83
N LEU A 124 12.34 4.35 1.41
CA LEU A 124 12.91 5.64 1.83
C LEU A 124 12.45 6.07 3.23
N GLY A 125 11.45 5.39 3.79
CA GLY A 125 10.96 5.61 5.14
C GLY A 125 10.02 6.80 5.28
N PHE A 126 9.79 7.17 6.55
CA PHE A 126 8.90 8.27 6.91
C PHE A 126 9.59 9.64 6.81
N LYS A 127 8.91 10.61 6.21
CA LYS A 127 9.29 12.03 6.24
C LYS A 127 8.15 12.91 6.73
N PRO A 128 8.34 13.69 7.81
CA PRO A 128 7.32 14.63 8.27
C PRO A 128 7.22 15.82 7.32
N GLY A 129 5.98 16.25 7.03
CA GLY A 129 5.73 17.47 6.26
C GLY A 129 4.67 17.35 5.17
N ASN A 130 4.02 16.19 5.01
CA ASN A 130 2.87 15.97 4.13
C ASN A 130 3.07 16.59 2.74
N GLU A 131 2.24 17.57 2.36
CA GLU A 131 2.30 18.26 1.07
C GLU A 131 3.64 18.98 0.83
N GLY A 132 4.30 19.42 1.89
CA GLY A 132 5.64 20.02 1.83
C GLY A 132 6.70 19.04 1.35
N VAL A 133 6.62 17.77 1.77
CA VAL A 133 7.52 16.70 1.29
C VAL A 133 7.28 16.48 -0.20
N ILE A 134 6.02 16.37 -0.62
CA ILE A 134 5.65 16.19 -2.03
C ILE A 134 6.19 17.35 -2.88
N LYS A 135 6.05 18.59 -2.41
CA LYS A 135 6.52 19.78 -3.14
C LYS A 135 8.04 19.79 -3.31
N VAL A 136 8.80 19.46 -2.26
CA VAL A 136 10.27 19.42 -2.33
C VAL A 136 10.75 18.24 -3.17
N MET A 137 10.06 17.09 -3.15
CA MET A 137 10.40 15.94 -4.00
C MET A 137 10.33 16.24 -5.51
N LEU A 138 9.55 17.24 -5.91
CA LEU A 138 9.46 17.68 -7.31
C LEU A 138 10.66 18.54 -7.75
N THR A 139 11.44 19.07 -6.81
CA THR A 139 12.52 20.04 -7.09
C THR A 139 13.89 19.62 -6.59
N ASP A 140 13.95 18.83 -5.50
CA ASP A 140 15.17 18.23 -5.00
C ASP A 140 14.84 17.05 -4.06
N LEU A 141 14.64 15.87 -4.66
CA LEU A 141 14.38 14.66 -3.88
C LEU A 141 15.57 14.28 -2.97
N ARG A 142 16.80 14.55 -3.41
CA ARG A 142 18.03 14.13 -2.71
C ARG A 142 18.35 15.00 -1.50
N GLN A 143 17.99 16.29 -1.55
CA GLN A 143 18.04 17.16 -0.39
C GLN A 143 17.09 16.68 0.70
N LEU A 144 15.92 16.15 0.30
CA LEU A 144 14.91 15.69 1.23
C LEU A 144 15.25 14.32 1.84
N TYR A 145 15.62 13.36 0.99
CA TYR A 145 15.98 11.99 1.39
C TYR A 145 17.49 11.75 1.15
N THR A 146 18.28 11.85 2.23
CA THR A 146 19.73 11.59 2.17
C THR A 146 20.08 10.11 2.39
N THR A 147 19.20 9.38 3.07
CA THR A 147 19.34 7.95 3.38
C THR A 147 18.00 7.25 3.19
N ASP A 148 18.03 5.94 2.99
CA ASP A 148 16.85 5.09 3.06
C ASP A 148 16.46 4.78 4.51
N ALA A 149 15.36 4.05 4.71
CA ALA A 149 14.89 3.62 6.03
C ALA A 149 15.92 2.77 6.81
N ARG A 150 16.90 2.16 6.11
CA ARG A 150 17.98 1.34 6.69
C ARG A 150 19.26 2.13 6.97
N GLY A 151 19.28 3.44 6.71
CA GLY A 151 20.46 4.30 6.86
C GLY A 151 21.48 4.18 5.71
N THR A 152 21.15 3.48 4.62
CA THR A 152 21.96 3.43 3.41
C THR A 152 21.90 4.78 2.71
N ASN A 153 23.05 5.38 2.46
CA ASN A 153 23.13 6.64 1.71
C ASN A 153 22.46 6.49 0.33
N ILE A 154 21.57 7.43 -0.02
CA ILE A 154 20.77 7.38 -1.25
C ILE A 154 21.62 7.26 -2.52
N GLU A 155 22.83 7.82 -2.54
CA GLU A 155 23.77 7.74 -3.67
C GLU A 155 24.28 6.32 -3.93
N LYS A 156 24.27 5.47 -2.90
CA LYS A 156 24.69 4.07 -3.00
C LYS A 156 23.58 3.15 -3.47
N ILE A 157 22.36 3.66 -3.66
CA ILE A 157 21.18 2.86 -3.97
C ILE A 157 20.94 2.83 -5.49
N PRO A 158 21.13 1.68 -6.17
CA PRO A 158 21.02 1.60 -7.62
C PRO A 158 19.68 2.06 -8.19
N VAL A 159 18.56 1.76 -7.52
CA VAL A 159 17.22 2.13 -7.99
C VAL A 159 17.00 3.65 -8.01
N MET A 160 17.74 4.38 -7.18
CA MET A 160 17.67 5.84 -7.08
C MET A 160 18.62 6.56 -8.05
N ARG A 161 19.46 5.82 -8.80
CA ARG A 161 20.46 6.43 -9.70
C ARG A 161 19.80 7.17 -10.86
N GLY A 162 20.20 8.43 -11.07
CA GLY A 162 19.65 9.26 -12.15
C GLY A 162 18.27 9.84 -11.88
N LEU A 163 17.74 9.68 -10.66
CA LEU A 163 16.68 10.55 -10.14
C LEU A 163 17.36 11.80 -9.58
N ASN A 164 17.34 12.89 -10.35
CA ASN A 164 17.89 14.20 -9.95
C ASN A 164 16.81 15.29 -10.07
N THR A 165 15.55 14.91 -9.82
CA THR A 165 14.44 15.85 -9.85
C THR A 165 14.55 16.84 -8.71
#